data_AF-A0A285D7Q9-F1
#
_entry.id   AF-A0A285D7Q9-F1
#
_cell.length_a   1.000
_cell.length_b   1.000
_cell.length_c   1.000
_cell.angle_alpha   90.00
_cell.angle_beta   90.00
_cell.angle_gamma   90.00
#
_symmetry.space_group_name_H-M   'P 1'
#
loop_
_entity.id
_entity.type
_entity.pdbx_description
1 polymer ?
#
loop_
_entity_poly.entity_id
_entity_poly.type
_entity_poly.pdbx_seq_one_letter_code
_entity_poly.pdbx_strand_id
1 'polypeptide(L)'
;MTVTATKFNKHQIYGILKNYHWMVKEIQRIDHYLSETDFRGAAQYGIEATLPKAQGVVGKALENEVIRRVNKSKRLQKYIEEVNFINERIPSITDEKEKVVLDCLLDGMSLTGISKHMGISRMQITTIRDDVVDKLARD
;
A
#
# COMPACT_ATOMS: atom_id res chain seq x y z
N MET A 1 -11.98 13.81 25.57
CA MET A 1 -11.47 12.64 24.84
C MET A 1 -12.05 12.67 23.44
N THR A 2 -11.33 13.25 22.49
CA THR A 2 -11.75 13.33 21.08
C THR A 2 -11.48 11.98 20.43
N VAL A 3 -12.52 11.33 19.93
CA VAL A 3 -12.39 10.14 19.08
C VAL A 3 -11.83 10.63 17.75
N THR A 4 -10.53 10.48 17.53
CA THR A 4 -9.91 10.78 16.23
C THR A 4 -10.49 9.79 15.22
N ALA A 5 -11.23 10.29 14.23
CA ALA A 5 -11.74 9.46 13.15
C ALA A 5 -10.58 9.09 12.23
N THR A 6 -10.04 7.88 12.38
CA THR A 6 -8.99 7.37 11.49
C THR A 6 -9.55 7.10 10.10
N LYS A 7 -8.77 7.46 9.06
CA LYS A 7 -9.15 7.31 7.63
C LYS A 7 -9.49 5.86 7.27
N PHE A 8 -8.89 4.90 7.95
CA PHE A 8 -9.11 3.47 7.77
C PHE A 8 -9.57 2.82 9.07
N ASN A 9 -10.53 1.89 8.97
CA ASN A 9 -10.93 1.07 10.10
C ASN A 9 -9.90 -0.07 10.36
N LYS A 10 -9.95 -0.69 11.54
CA LYS A 10 -9.01 -1.76 11.94
C LYS A 10 -8.89 -2.90 10.93
N HIS A 11 -10.01 -3.33 10.35
CA HIS A 11 -10.02 -4.40 9.34
C HIS A 11 -9.30 -3.96 8.05
N GLN A 12 -9.49 -2.70 7.63
CA GLN A 12 -8.78 -2.11 6.50
C GLN A 12 -7.29 -2.00 6.80
N ILE A 13 -6.89 -1.53 7.99
CA ILE A 13 -5.48 -1.42 8.41
C ILE A 13 -4.80 -2.79 8.36
N TYR A 14 -5.44 -3.84 8.89
CA TYR A 14 -4.92 -5.20 8.76
C TYR A 14 -4.77 -5.64 7.30
N GLY A 15 -5.76 -5.34 6.46
CA GLY A 15 -5.70 -5.60 5.03
C GLY A 15 -4.52 -4.88 4.36
N ILE A 16 -4.28 -3.62 4.72
CA ILE A 16 -3.17 -2.80 4.23
C ILE A 16 -1.84 -3.42 4.66
N LEU A 17 -1.65 -3.78 5.94
CA LEU A 17 -0.43 -4.43 6.44
C LEU A 17 -0.10 -5.71 5.66
N LYS A 18 -1.10 -6.59 5.47
CA LYS A 18 -0.92 -7.82 4.70
C LYS A 18 -0.52 -7.56 3.24
N ASN A 19 -1.05 -6.47 2.67
CA ASN A 19 -0.83 -6.12 1.27
C ASN A 19 0.40 -5.24 1.05
N TYR A 20 0.99 -4.71 2.11
CA TYR A 20 1.99 -3.66 2.08
C TYR A 20 3.15 -4.02 1.14
N HIS A 21 3.74 -5.20 1.32
CA HIS A 21 4.88 -5.67 0.52
C HIS A 21 4.62 -5.63 -0.99
N TRP A 22 3.50 -6.20 -1.43
CA TRP A 22 3.22 -6.27 -2.86
C TRP A 22 2.78 -4.91 -3.41
N MET A 23 2.12 -4.07 -2.61
CA MET A 23 1.78 -2.70 -2.99
C MET A 23 3.04 -1.87 -3.23
N VAL A 24 4.03 -1.95 -2.34
CA VAL A 24 5.33 -1.29 -2.52
C VAL A 24 6.03 -1.79 -3.79
N LYS A 25 6.05 -3.11 -4.03
CA LYS A 25 6.60 -3.68 -5.26
C LYS A 25 5.89 -3.17 -6.52
N GLU A 26 4.57 -3.03 -6.49
CA GLU A 26 3.80 -2.53 -7.64
C GLU A 26 4.04 -1.04 -7.88
N ILE A 27 4.16 -0.24 -6.82
CA ILE A 27 4.54 1.18 -6.90
C ILE A 27 5.92 1.29 -7.55
N GLN A 28 6.92 0.57 -7.03
CA GLN A 28 8.29 0.55 -7.57
C GLN A 28 8.32 0.11 -9.04
N ARG A 29 7.56 -0.93 -9.38
CA ARG A 29 7.46 -1.41 -10.76
C ARG A 29 6.96 -0.30 -11.68
N ILE A 30 5.89 0.39 -11.31
CA ILE A 30 5.31 1.46 -12.14
C ILE A 30 6.27 2.66 -12.25
N ASP A 31 6.92 3.05 -11.16
CA ASP A 31 7.92 4.12 -11.13
C ASP A 31 9.11 3.81 -12.06
N HIS A 32 9.60 2.57 -12.04
CA HIS A 32 10.64 2.11 -12.95
C HIS A 32 10.22 2.20 -14.43
N TYR A 33 9.01 1.73 -14.78
CA TYR A 33 8.50 1.88 -16.15
C TYR A 33 8.40 3.35 -16.61
N LEU A 34 8.07 4.26 -15.71
CA LEU A 34 7.98 5.70 -16.02
C LEU A 34 9.36 6.34 -16.21
N SER A 35 10.35 5.93 -15.42
CA SER A 35 11.72 6.46 -15.50
C SER A 35 12.53 5.95 -16.71
N GLU A 36 12.26 4.74 -17.21
CA GLU A 36 12.89 4.18 -18.41
C GLU A 36 12.33 4.72 -19.73
N THR A 37 11.14 5.32 -19.70
CA THR A 37 10.61 6.04 -20.85
C THR A 37 11.29 7.42 -20.88
N ASP A 38 11.81 7.88 -22.03
CA ASP A 38 12.50 9.18 -22.23
C ASP A 38 11.66 10.44 -21.82
N PHE A 39 10.47 10.23 -21.26
CA PHE A 39 9.64 11.21 -20.59
C PHE A 39 10.21 11.58 -19.20
N ARG A 40 11.49 12.01 -19.16
CA ARG A 40 12.22 12.43 -17.94
C ARG A 40 11.69 13.70 -17.26
N GLY A 41 10.47 14.15 -17.57
CA GLY A 41 10.00 15.50 -17.24
C GLY A 41 8.86 15.64 -16.23
N ALA A 42 8.06 14.60 -15.93
CA ALA A 42 6.80 14.86 -15.20
C ALA A 42 6.19 13.66 -14.46
N ALA A 43 7.00 12.79 -13.84
CA ALA A 43 6.47 11.75 -12.94
C ALA A 43 6.01 12.29 -11.57
N GLN A 44 5.83 13.61 -11.42
CA GLN A 44 5.17 14.19 -10.26
C GLN A 44 3.65 14.14 -10.49
N TYR A 45 3.07 12.95 -10.38
CA TYR A 45 1.64 12.67 -10.18
C TYR A 45 0.65 13.69 -10.80
N GLY A 46 0.74 13.91 -12.11
CA GLY A 46 -0.27 14.63 -12.88
C GLY A 46 -1.13 13.65 -13.68
N ILE A 47 -2.31 13.30 -13.18
CA ILE A 47 -3.30 12.43 -13.88
C ILE A 47 -3.61 12.96 -15.30
N GLU A 48 -3.42 14.26 -15.51
CA GLU A 48 -3.77 14.99 -16.74
C GLU A 48 -2.78 14.83 -17.89
N ALA A 49 -1.53 14.45 -17.64
CA ALA A 49 -0.47 14.50 -18.66
C ALA A 49 -0.44 13.30 -19.64
N THR A 50 -1.21 12.23 -19.37
CA THR A 50 -1.03 10.94 -20.07
C THR A 50 -2.22 10.47 -20.91
N LEU A 51 -3.28 11.28 -21.04
CA LEU A 51 -4.50 10.92 -21.77
C LEU A 51 -4.47 11.45 -23.24
N PRO A 52 -4.38 10.57 -24.26
CA PRO A 52 -4.57 10.96 -25.65
C PRO A 52 -6.05 11.15 -25.99
N LYS A 53 -6.37 12.18 -26.79
CA LYS A 53 -7.72 12.41 -27.35
C LYS A 53 -7.95 11.44 -28.51
N ALA A 54 -9.08 10.74 -28.52
CA ALA A 54 -9.39 9.68 -29.49
C ALA A 54 -10.47 10.09 -30.52
N GLN A 55 -10.35 9.67 -31.79
CA GLN A 55 -11.40 9.77 -32.83
C GLN A 55 -11.57 8.42 -33.57
N GLY A 56 -12.82 7.98 -33.81
CA GLY A 56 -13.17 6.88 -34.74
C GLY A 56 -13.37 5.47 -34.15
N VAL A 57 -13.32 4.40 -34.98
CA VAL A 57 -13.34 2.98 -34.53
C VAL A 57 -12.04 2.60 -33.80
N VAL A 58 -10.92 3.23 -34.21
CA VAL A 58 -9.67 3.34 -33.42
C VAL A 58 -9.96 3.99 -32.06
N GLY A 59 -10.96 4.87 -32.00
CA GLY A 59 -11.48 5.47 -30.78
C GLY A 59 -11.98 4.46 -29.76
N LYS A 60 -12.69 3.38 -30.11
CA LYS A 60 -13.13 2.37 -29.11
C LYS A 60 -11.95 1.61 -28.48
N ALA A 61 -10.94 1.25 -29.26
CA ALA A 61 -9.73 0.61 -28.74
C ALA A 61 -8.90 1.58 -27.89
N LEU A 62 -8.80 2.83 -28.33
CA LEU A 62 -8.12 3.91 -27.62
C LEU A 62 -8.87 4.34 -26.34
N GLU A 63 -10.20 4.34 -26.34
CA GLU A 63 -11.07 4.57 -25.19
C GLU A 63 -10.87 3.47 -24.14
N ASN A 64 -10.85 2.20 -24.56
CA ASN A 64 -10.56 1.08 -23.65
C ASN A 64 -9.17 1.21 -23.03
N GLU A 65 -8.16 1.60 -23.82
CA GLU A 65 -6.81 1.84 -23.32
C GLU A 65 -6.74 3.04 -22.36
N VAL A 66 -7.45 4.13 -22.66
CA VAL A 66 -7.61 5.29 -21.78
C VAL A 66 -8.25 4.88 -20.45
N ILE A 67 -9.36 4.15 -20.48
CA ILE A 67 -10.05 3.66 -19.28
C ILE A 67 -9.12 2.74 -18.47
N ARG A 68 -8.37 1.86 -19.14
CA ARG A 68 -7.39 0.97 -18.49
C ARG A 68 -6.31 1.78 -17.77
N ARG A 69 -5.77 2.83 -18.41
CA ARG A 69 -4.77 3.73 -17.81
C ARG A 69 -5.33 4.49 -16.61
N VAL A 70 -6.52 5.08 -16.74
CA VAL A 70 -7.18 5.80 -15.64
C VAL A 70 -7.41 4.87 -14.44
N ASN A 71 -7.92 3.66 -14.68
CA ASN A 71 -8.14 2.69 -13.62
C ASN A 71 -6.83 2.25 -12.96
N LYS A 72 -5.75 2.08 -13.74
CA LYS A 72 -4.42 1.78 -13.20
C LYS A 72 -3.92 2.94 -12.32
N SER A 73 -4.04 4.18 -12.77
CA SER A 73 -3.63 5.36 -12.00
C SER A 73 -4.41 5.50 -10.69
N LYS A 74 -5.73 5.28 -10.71
CA LYS A 74 -6.57 5.28 -9.49
C LYS A 74 -6.13 4.21 -8.49
N ARG A 75 -5.83 3.00 -8.96
CA ARG A 75 -5.31 1.92 -8.09
C ARG A 75 -3.95 2.27 -7.50
N LEU A 76 -3.06 2.85 -8.29
CA LEU A 76 -1.74 3.28 -7.83
C LEU A 76 -1.84 4.35 -6.74
N GLN A 77 -2.67 5.37 -6.95
CA GLN A 77 -2.91 6.41 -5.93
C GLN A 77 -3.43 5.80 -4.63
N LYS A 78 -4.37 4.86 -4.72
CA LYS A 78 -4.86 4.12 -3.56
C LYS A 78 -3.73 3.38 -2.83
N TYR A 79 -2.85 2.69 -3.55
CA TYR A 79 -1.72 1.98 -2.91
C TYR A 79 -0.76 2.94 -2.21
N ILE A 80 -0.46 4.09 -2.83
CA ILE A 80 0.40 5.12 -2.23
C ILE A 80 -0.23 5.66 -0.95
N GLU A 81 -1.53 5.97 -0.98
CA GLU A 81 -2.24 6.43 0.21
C GLU A 81 -2.24 5.39 1.35
N GLU A 82 -2.45 4.12 1.03
CA GLU A 82 -2.45 3.02 1.99
C GLU A 82 -1.04 2.78 2.58
N VAL A 83 0.00 2.82 1.75
CA VAL A 83 1.40 2.67 2.17
C VAL A 83 1.84 3.86 3.04
N ASN A 84 1.54 5.09 2.61
CA ASN A 84 1.88 6.30 3.37
C ASN A 84 1.20 6.32 4.73
N PHE A 85 -0.07 5.92 4.80
CA PHE A 85 -0.80 5.82 6.05
C PHE A 85 -0.07 4.94 7.09
N ILE A 86 0.46 3.78 6.67
CA ILE A 86 1.25 2.91 7.55
C ILE A 86 2.56 3.58 7.92
N ASN A 87 3.33 4.06 6.94
CA ASN A 87 4.66 4.65 7.15
C ASN A 87 4.65 5.81 8.15
N GLU A 88 3.67 6.70 8.03
CA GLU A 88 3.49 7.84 8.95
C GLU A 88 3.24 7.40 10.40
N ARG A 89 2.72 6.19 10.60
CA ARG A 89 2.30 5.65 11.90
C ARG A 89 3.24 4.59 12.46
N ILE A 90 4.23 4.11 11.71
CA ILE A 90 5.28 3.22 12.22
C ILE A 90 5.90 3.73 13.55
N PRO A 91 6.18 5.04 13.72
CA PRO A 91 6.78 5.54 14.96
C PRO A 91 5.93 5.34 16.23
N SER A 92 4.63 5.09 16.11
CA SER A 92 3.76 4.86 17.29
C SER A 92 3.93 3.47 17.89
N ILE A 93 4.53 2.53 17.15
CA ILE A 93 4.86 1.21 17.64
C ILE A 93 6.19 1.30 18.39
N THR A 94 6.13 1.26 19.71
CA THR A 94 7.29 1.45 20.59
C THR A 94 7.90 0.14 21.09
N ASP A 95 7.08 -0.88 21.30
CA ASP A 95 7.50 -2.20 21.79
C ASP A 95 8.38 -2.94 20.76
N GLU A 96 9.48 -3.53 21.22
CA GLU A 96 10.45 -4.19 20.33
C GLU A 96 9.88 -5.44 19.64
N LYS A 97 9.05 -6.23 20.33
CA LYS A 97 8.47 -7.44 19.74
C LYS A 97 7.43 -7.07 18.70
N GLU A 98 6.61 -6.05 18.98
CA GLU A 98 5.67 -5.50 18.02
C GLU A 98 6.37 -4.93 16.77
N LYS A 99 7.49 -4.21 16.94
CA LYS A 99 8.30 -3.72 15.81
C LYS A 99 8.78 -4.85 14.93
N VAL A 100 9.35 -5.91 15.50
CA VAL A 100 9.82 -7.07 14.73
C VAL A 100 8.67 -7.75 13.99
N VAL A 101 7.50 -7.90 14.64
CA VAL A 101 6.31 -8.47 13.98
C VAL A 101 5.82 -7.56 12.85
N LEU A 102 5.80 -6.24 13.07
CA LEU A 102 5.45 -5.26 12.05
C LEU A 102 6.40 -5.34 10.85
N ASP A 103 7.71 -5.29 11.07
CA ASP A 103 8.71 -5.39 10.00
C ASP A 103 8.51 -6.66 9.16
N CYS A 104 8.31 -7.80 9.82
CA CYS A 104 8.04 -9.05 9.13
C CYS A 104 6.74 -9.01 8.30
N LEU A 105 5.69 -8.33 8.77
CA LEU A 105 4.46 -8.14 8.00
C LEU A 105 4.70 -7.23 6.79
N LEU A 106 5.46 -6.14 6.95
CA LEU A 106 5.82 -5.22 5.87
C LEU A 106 6.70 -5.91 4.80
N ASP A 107 7.54 -6.85 5.21
CA ASP A 107 8.32 -7.73 4.32
C ASP A 107 7.47 -8.81 3.61
N GLY A 108 6.19 -8.89 3.96
CA GLY A 108 5.23 -9.82 3.35
C GLY A 108 5.29 -11.24 3.91
N MET A 109 5.87 -11.44 5.10
CA MET A 109 5.86 -12.74 5.77
C MET A 109 4.44 -13.08 6.24
N SER A 110 4.05 -14.34 6.04
CA SER A 110 2.79 -14.85 6.62
C SER A 110 2.92 -15.00 8.13
N LEU A 111 1.82 -14.91 8.89
CA LEU A 111 1.83 -15.13 10.35
C LEU A 111 2.44 -16.47 10.75
N THR A 112 2.34 -17.48 9.89
CA THR A 112 2.95 -18.80 10.11
C THR A 112 4.46 -18.74 9.88
N GLY A 113 4.90 -17.98 8.87
CA GLY A 113 6.31 -17.67 8.65
C GLY A 113 6.92 -16.89 9.82
N ILE A 114 6.22 -15.86 10.30
CA ILE A 114 6.64 -15.06 11.47
C ILE A 114 6.72 -15.93 12.73
N SER A 115 5.70 -16.75 12.98
CA SER A 115 5.68 -17.69 14.11
C SER A 115 6.90 -18.63 14.08
N LYS A 116 7.25 -19.18 12.90
CA LYS A 116 8.44 -20.02 12.75
C LYS A 116 9.74 -19.23 12.91
N HIS A 117 9.80 -18.02 12.37
CA HIS A 117 10.98 -17.16 12.42
C HIS A 117 11.30 -16.72 13.85
N MET A 118 10.29 -16.33 14.62
CA MET A 118 10.42 -15.84 15.99
C MET A 118 10.39 -16.94 17.05
N GLY A 119 10.05 -18.18 16.68
CA GLY A 119 9.95 -19.30 17.63
C GLY A 119 8.81 -19.18 18.64
N ILE A 120 7.75 -18.42 18.32
CA ILE A 120 6.60 -18.20 19.21
C ILE A 120 5.31 -18.70 18.56
N SER A 121 4.28 -18.96 19.38
CA SER A 121 3.03 -19.53 18.89
C SER A 121 2.32 -18.60 17.91
N ARG A 122 1.64 -19.18 16.92
CA ARG A 122 0.83 -18.41 15.95
C ARG A 122 -0.23 -17.56 16.64
N MET A 123 -0.78 -18.03 17.75
CA MET A 123 -1.75 -17.28 18.56
C MET A 123 -1.12 -16.00 19.13
N GLN A 124 0.08 -16.09 19.71
CA GLN A 124 0.80 -14.91 20.21
C GLN A 124 1.10 -13.90 19.10
N ILE A 125 1.55 -14.37 17.92
CA ILE A 125 1.74 -13.48 16.76
C ILE A 125 0.43 -12.80 16.33
N THR A 126 -0.68 -13.54 16.39
CA THR A 126 -2.02 -13.02 16.05
C THR A 126 -2.40 -11.90 17.02
N THR A 127 -2.18 -12.08 18.32
CA THR A 127 -2.39 -11.06 19.35
C THR A 127 -1.50 -9.83 19.16
N ILE A 128 -0.18 -10.03 19.01
CA ILE A 128 0.77 -8.93 18.80
C ILE A 128 0.41 -8.10 17.57
N ARG A 129 0.01 -8.76 16.47
CA ARG A 129 -0.47 -8.08 15.27
C ARG A 129 -1.74 -7.27 15.55
N ASP A 130 -2.69 -7.82 16.31
CA ASP A 130 -3.93 -7.09 16.64
C ASP A 130 -3.63 -5.86 17.51
N ASP A 131 -2.67 -5.97 18.42
CA ASP A 131 -2.16 -4.83 19.20
C ASP A 131 -1.50 -3.77 18.31
N VAL A 132 -0.71 -4.18 17.32
CA VAL A 132 -0.13 -3.27 16.30
C VAL A 132 -1.24 -2.56 15.53
N VAL A 133 -2.26 -3.29 15.03
CA VAL A 133 -3.40 -2.69 14.32
C VAL A 133 -4.14 -1.69 15.20
N ASP A 134 -4.30 -2.00 16.48
CA ASP A 134 -4.95 -1.14 17.45
C ASP A 134 -4.16 0.15 17.71
N LYS A 135 -2.83 0.08 17.76
CA LYS A 135 -1.97 1.26 17.90
C LYS A 135 -1.99 2.13 16.64
N LEU A 136 -1.88 1.52 15.46
CA LEU A 136 -2.00 2.24 14.18
C LEU A 136 -3.37 2.92 13.99
N ALA A 137 -4.42 2.42 14.65
CA ALA A 137 -5.76 3.00 14.57
C ALA A 137 -6.03 4.15 15.56
N ARG A 138 -5.15 4.40 16.53
CA ARG A 138 -5.34 5.43 17.57
C ARG A 138 -4.77 6.80 17.19
N ASP A 139 -3.84 6.84 16.24
CA ASP A 139 -3.18 8.04 15.71
C ASP A 139 -3.71 8.43 14.33
#